data_AF-A0A2U1P0I9-F1
#
_entry.id   AF-A0A2U1P0I9-F1
#
_cell.length_a   1.000
_cell.length_b   1.000
_cell.length_c   1.000
_cell.angle_alpha   90.00
_cell.angle_beta   90.00
_cell.angle_gamma   90.00
#
_symmetry.space_group_name_H-M   'P 1'
#
loop_
_entity.id
_entity.type
_entity.pdbx_description
1 polymer ?
#
loop_
_entity_poly.entity_id
_entity_poly.type
_entity_poly.pdbx_seq_one_letter_code
_entity_poly.pdbx_strand_id
1 'polypeptide(L)'
;MSLNLKSGGIKINRETVNTIMGFPMGKEKIKYIKRVQTNNPTIISWRNQFHRYKNSKETNIRVTEVVNVILDNGNTDRMFLLNFFVVLSSCLCLPGSGVACQKILSFIPDFDDDIKKLDWCSYLLDCLKDSKKKWNKYDTSGANYYCGPVTFLSLLYVEAILKQQKKNRQEGPAIEYWNSDLLYEVQKADRMLNEGYD
;
A
#
# COMPACT_ATOMS: atom_id res chain seq x y z
N MET A 1 -7.37 -6.73 13.77
CA MET A 1 -7.51 -7.78 12.72
C MET A 1 -6.31 -8.71 12.81
N SER A 2 -6.31 -9.86 12.17
CA SER A 2 -5.16 -10.78 12.19
C SER A 2 -4.94 -11.43 10.82
N LEU A 3 -3.69 -11.78 10.54
CA LEU A 3 -3.31 -12.72 9.49
C LEU A 3 -3.26 -14.11 10.12
N ASN A 4 -4.15 -15.01 9.70
CA ASN A 4 -4.25 -16.34 10.26
C ASN A 4 -3.42 -17.32 9.42
N LEU A 5 -2.43 -17.94 10.05
CA LEU A 5 -1.58 -18.99 9.48
C LEU A 5 -1.89 -20.33 10.16
N LYS A 6 -1.37 -21.43 9.60
CA LYS A 6 -1.47 -22.76 10.23
C LYS A 6 -0.84 -22.77 11.64
N SER A 7 0.26 -22.06 11.82
CA SER A 7 0.99 -21.94 13.10
C SER A 7 0.38 -20.96 14.10
N GLY A 8 -0.71 -20.27 13.74
CA GLY A 8 -1.40 -19.31 14.61
C GLY A 8 -1.74 -17.98 13.94
N GLY A 9 -2.33 -17.07 14.72
CA GLY A 9 -2.74 -15.74 14.25
C GLY A 9 -1.71 -14.67 14.55
N ILE A 10 -1.28 -13.93 13.52
CA ILE A 10 -0.46 -12.72 13.66
C ILE A 10 -1.40 -11.53 13.82
N LYS A 11 -1.33 -10.86 14.97
CA LYS A 11 -2.12 -9.64 15.23
C LYS A 11 -1.64 -8.49 14.33
N ILE A 12 -2.59 -7.79 13.72
CA ILE A 12 -2.33 -6.60 12.91
C ILE A 12 -2.97 -5.39 13.59
N ASN A 13 -2.12 -4.41 13.92
CA ASN A 13 -2.42 -3.12 14.52
C ASN A 13 -1.48 -2.02 13.97
N ARG A 14 -1.58 -0.80 14.49
CA ARG A 14 -0.79 0.35 14.00
C ARG A 14 0.71 0.14 14.21
N GLU A 15 1.08 -0.43 15.34
CA GLU A 15 2.47 -0.74 15.71
C GLU A 15 3.08 -1.76 14.75
N THR A 16 2.31 -2.78 14.36
CA THR A 16 2.73 -3.75 13.35
C THR A 16 2.93 -3.07 11.99
N VAL A 17 2.02 -2.19 11.58
CA VAL A 17 2.17 -1.46 10.31
C VAL A 17 3.42 -0.57 10.31
N ASN A 18 3.66 0.17 11.39
CA ASN A 18 4.86 1.00 11.53
C ASN A 18 6.15 0.16 11.51
N THR A 19 6.16 -0.96 12.23
CA THR A 19 7.32 -1.87 12.28
C THR A 19 7.63 -2.48 10.91
N ILE A 20 6.61 -2.79 10.10
CA ILE A 20 6.81 -3.43 8.80
C ILE A 20 7.10 -2.39 7.70
N MET A 21 6.33 -1.31 7.65
CA MET A 21 6.35 -0.36 6.53
C MET A 21 7.08 0.95 6.82
N GLY A 22 7.39 1.25 8.08
CA GLY A 22 7.99 2.53 8.47
C GLY A 22 7.01 3.71 8.39
N PHE A 23 5.72 3.44 8.13
CA PHE A 23 4.72 4.48 7.94
C PHE A 23 4.55 5.32 9.22
N PRO A 24 4.42 6.65 9.12
CA PRO A 24 4.23 7.50 10.29
C PRO A 24 2.96 7.11 11.05
N MET A 25 3.11 6.99 12.37
CA MET A 25 2.01 6.73 13.30
C MET A 25 1.53 8.05 13.90
N GLY A 26 1.12 8.96 13.03
CA GLY A 26 0.68 10.29 13.40
C GLY A 26 -0.56 10.31 14.31
N LYS A 27 -0.82 11.47 14.92
CA LYS A 27 -1.98 11.69 15.79
C LYS A 27 -3.23 12.08 15.00
N GLU A 28 -3.06 12.59 13.79
CA GLU A 28 -4.15 13.08 12.96
C GLU A 28 -4.74 11.95 12.12
N LYS A 29 -6.01 11.64 12.36
CA LYS A 29 -6.67 10.53 11.69
C LYS A 29 -7.04 10.89 10.25
N ILE A 30 -6.55 10.11 9.29
CA ILE A 30 -7.05 10.17 7.91
C ILE A 30 -8.47 9.61 7.87
N LYS A 31 -9.43 10.41 7.39
CA LYS A 31 -10.79 9.94 7.14
C LYS A 31 -10.80 9.08 5.87
N TYR A 32 -10.94 7.76 6.04
CA TYR A 32 -11.03 6.86 4.89
C TYR A 32 -12.25 7.17 4.02
N ILE A 33 -12.01 7.44 2.73
CA ILE A 33 -13.06 7.68 1.75
C ILE A 33 -13.27 6.48 0.82
N LYS A 34 -14.53 6.16 0.56
CA LYS A 34 -14.90 5.08 -0.38
C LYS A 34 -14.81 5.54 -1.84
N ARG A 35 -15.21 6.78 -2.12
CA ARG A 35 -15.27 7.38 -3.46
C ARG A 35 -14.63 8.77 -3.43
N VAL A 36 -13.97 9.11 -4.54
CA VAL A 36 -13.34 10.40 -4.76
C VAL A 36 -14.40 11.43 -5.12
N GLN A 37 -14.31 12.63 -4.54
CA GLN A 37 -15.18 13.76 -4.90
C GLN A 37 -14.58 14.47 -6.12
N THR A 38 -15.24 14.35 -7.28
CA THR A 38 -14.70 14.85 -8.55
C THR A 38 -14.65 16.38 -8.65
N ASN A 39 -15.36 17.08 -7.78
CA ASN A 39 -15.36 18.55 -7.67
C ASN A 39 -14.27 19.09 -6.73
N ASN A 40 -13.45 18.24 -6.12
CA ASN A 40 -12.34 18.68 -5.27
C ASN A 40 -11.28 19.41 -6.15
N PRO A 41 -10.87 20.65 -5.79
CA PRO A 41 -9.93 21.44 -6.59
C PRO A 41 -8.57 20.76 -6.83
N THR A 42 -8.01 20.10 -5.82
CA THR A 42 -6.75 19.35 -5.92
C THR A 42 -6.87 18.22 -6.93
N ILE A 43 -7.99 17.50 -6.94
CA ILE A 43 -8.24 16.41 -7.89
C ILE A 43 -8.45 16.95 -9.31
N ILE A 44 -9.18 18.05 -9.48
CA ILE A 44 -9.35 18.69 -10.79
C ILE A 44 -7.99 19.14 -11.34
N SER A 45 -7.22 19.88 -10.53
CA SER A 45 -5.89 20.36 -10.89
C SER A 45 -4.96 19.20 -11.27
N TRP A 46 -4.95 18.13 -10.44
CA TRP A 46 -4.14 16.96 -10.69
C TRP A 46 -4.51 16.24 -12.00
N ARG A 47 -5.81 16.07 -12.30
CA ARG A 47 -6.28 15.44 -13.54
C ARG A 47 -5.95 16.23 -14.79
N ASN A 48 -5.89 17.56 -14.70
CA ASN A 48 -5.62 18.44 -15.85
C ASN A 48 -4.21 18.29 -16.43
N GLN A 49 -3.28 17.63 -15.73
CA GLN A 49 -1.96 17.26 -16.26
C GLN A 49 -2.05 16.25 -17.42
N PHE A 50 -3.13 15.47 -17.47
CA PHE A 50 -3.29 14.39 -18.42
C PHE A 50 -4.23 14.84 -19.55
N HIS A 51 -3.66 15.22 -20.71
CA HIS A 51 -4.38 15.85 -21.83
C HIS A 51 -5.72 15.19 -22.21
N ARG A 52 -5.78 13.85 -22.24
CA ARG A 52 -7.00 13.10 -22.57
C ARG A 52 -8.15 13.28 -21.56
N TYR A 53 -7.85 13.72 -20.34
CA TYR A 53 -8.83 13.88 -19.26
C TYR A 53 -9.18 15.34 -18.98
N LYS A 54 -8.50 16.29 -19.63
CA LYS A 54 -8.79 17.71 -19.49
C LYS A 54 -10.23 17.96 -19.93
N ASN A 55 -11.04 18.51 -19.04
CA ASN A 55 -12.49 18.73 -19.23
C ASN A 55 -13.33 17.45 -19.50
N SER A 56 -12.80 16.26 -19.19
CA SER A 56 -13.49 14.98 -19.36
C SER A 56 -14.17 14.50 -18.07
N LYS A 57 -15.23 13.68 -18.20
CA LYS A 57 -15.80 12.91 -17.09
C LYS A 57 -15.05 11.60 -16.82
N GLU A 58 -14.12 11.21 -17.69
CA GLU A 58 -13.30 10.01 -17.52
C GLU A 58 -12.36 10.17 -16.30
N THR A 59 -12.24 9.10 -15.49
CA THR A 59 -11.46 9.13 -14.25
C THR A 59 -10.40 8.03 -14.15
N ASN A 60 -10.26 7.21 -15.20
CA ASN A 60 -9.46 5.99 -15.23
C ASN A 60 -7.99 6.23 -15.65
N ILE A 61 -7.32 7.16 -14.97
CA ILE A 61 -5.88 7.42 -15.17
C ILE A 61 -5.08 6.19 -14.75
N ARG A 62 -4.26 5.65 -15.65
CA ARG A 62 -3.39 4.50 -15.34
C ARG A 62 -2.21 4.95 -14.50
N VAL A 63 -1.75 4.07 -13.60
CA VAL A 63 -0.53 4.30 -12.80
C VAL A 63 0.67 4.59 -13.70
N THR A 64 0.78 3.90 -14.83
CA THR A 64 1.86 4.13 -15.82
C THR A 64 1.82 5.53 -16.42
N GLU A 65 0.64 6.12 -16.64
CA GLU A 65 0.52 7.50 -17.12
C GLU A 65 1.07 8.48 -16.06
N VAL A 66 0.79 8.22 -14.77
CA VAL A 66 1.32 9.04 -13.67
C VAL A 66 2.85 8.91 -13.56
N VAL A 67 3.38 7.69 -13.71
CA VAL A 67 4.82 7.44 -13.69
C VAL A 67 5.52 8.17 -14.85
N ASN A 68 4.96 8.13 -16.06
CA ASN A 68 5.53 8.85 -17.20
C ASN A 68 5.58 10.36 -16.93
N VAL A 69 4.52 10.95 -16.37
CA VAL A 69 4.52 12.38 -15.99
C VAL A 69 5.62 12.71 -14.97
N ILE A 70 5.89 11.81 -14.01
CA ILE A 70 6.99 11.99 -13.05
C ILE A 70 8.34 11.98 -13.77
N LEU A 71 8.56 11.01 -14.66
CA LEU A 71 9.83 10.83 -15.37
C LEU A 71 10.10 11.94 -16.39
N ASP A 72 9.07 12.42 -17.07
CA ASP A 72 9.19 13.40 -18.16
C ASP A 72 9.40 14.84 -17.64
N ASN A 73 8.79 15.20 -16.50
CA ASN A 73 8.78 16.59 -16.04
C ASN A 73 10.01 17.00 -15.22
N GLY A 74 10.73 16.06 -14.60
CA GLY A 74 11.94 16.33 -13.79
C GLY A 74 11.79 17.29 -12.59
N ASN A 75 10.60 17.86 -12.38
CA ASN A 75 10.31 18.86 -11.35
C ASN A 75 10.06 18.23 -9.98
N THR A 76 10.36 18.98 -8.91
CA THR A 76 10.14 18.58 -7.51
C THR A 76 9.08 19.46 -6.83
N ASP A 77 8.05 19.87 -7.58
CA ASP A 77 7.01 20.75 -7.08
C ASP A 77 5.89 19.99 -6.34
N ARG A 78 4.85 20.73 -5.91
CA ARG A 78 3.66 20.15 -5.27
C ARG A 78 3.03 19.06 -6.14
N MET A 79 3.06 19.22 -7.46
CA MET A 79 2.42 18.28 -8.37
C MET A 79 3.20 16.96 -8.47
N PHE A 80 4.53 17.03 -8.47
CA PHE A 80 5.38 15.86 -8.30
C PHE A 80 5.04 15.09 -7.02
N LEU A 81 4.89 15.80 -5.88
CA LEU A 81 4.54 15.15 -4.61
C LEU A 81 3.17 14.46 -4.68
N LEU A 82 2.16 15.11 -5.28
CA LEU A 82 0.84 14.50 -5.51
C LEU A 82 0.94 13.25 -6.40
N ASN A 83 1.70 13.32 -7.50
CA ASN A 83 1.94 12.20 -8.40
C ASN A 83 2.62 11.03 -7.66
N PHE A 84 3.66 11.31 -6.87
CA PHE A 84 4.36 10.32 -6.07
C PHE A 84 3.42 9.62 -5.07
N PHE A 85 2.63 10.38 -4.31
CA PHE A 85 1.67 9.80 -3.37
C PHE A 85 0.57 8.97 -4.04
N VAL A 86 0.12 9.38 -5.23
CA VAL A 86 -0.83 8.59 -6.02
C VAL A 86 -0.19 7.26 -6.44
N VAL A 87 1.04 7.26 -6.94
CA VAL A 87 1.76 6.02 -7.29
C VAL A 87 1.97 5.16 -6.05
N LEU A 88 2.50 5.73 -4.97
CA LEU A 88 2.74 5.04 -3.71
C LEU A 88 1.48 4.36 -3.16
N SER A 89 0.36 5.08 -3.11
CA SER A 89 -0.93 4.54 -2.67
C SER A 89 -1.46 3.46 -3.60
N SER A 90 -1.24 3.62 -4.91
CA SER A 90 -1.62 2.62 -5.92
C SER A 90 -0.80 1.35 -5.84
N CYS A 91 0.44 1.39 -5.34
CA CYS A 91 1.30 0.22 -5.23
C CYS A 91 1.18 -0.47 -3.86
N LEU A 92 1.19 0.32 -2.77
CA LEU A 92 1.34 -0.22 -1.41
C LEU A 92 0.01 -0.34 -0.64
N CYS A 93 -1.00 0.46 -0.99
CA CYS A 93 -2.22 0.57 -0.19
C CYS A 93 -3.42 -0.08 -0.89
N LEU A 94 -3.68 0.27 -2.14
CA LEU A 94 -4.83 -0.22 -2.91
C LEU A 94 -4.39 -0.61 -4.33
N PRO A 95 -3.53 -1.63 -4.49
CA PRO A 95 -3.14 -2.14 -5.80
C PRO A 95 -4.34 -2.72 -6.53
N GLY A 96 -4.91 -1.93 -7.44
CA GLY A 96 -6.02 -2.31 -8.31
C GLY A 96 -5.56 -2.82 -9.67
N SER A 97 -6.46 -2.77 -10.66
CA SER A 97 -6.23 -3.20 -12.05
C SER A 97 -5.34 -2.23 -12.86
N GLY A 98 -4.38 -1.57 -12.22
CA GLY A 98 -3.49 -0.58 -12.84
C GLY A 98 -4.06 0.84 -12.96
N VAL A 99 -5.28 1.08 -12.46
CA VAL A 99 -5.85 2.45 -12.33
C VAL A 99 -5.29 3.12 -11.07
N ALA A 100 -4.88 4.38 -11.20
CA ALA A 100 -4.27 5.18 -10.16
C ALA A 100 -5.26 5.48 -9.00
N CYS A 101 -4.82 5.21 -7.78
CA CYS A 101 -5.54 5.49 -6.54
C CYS A 101 -5.55 6.99 -6.22
N GLN A 102 -6.56 7.69 -6.71
CA GLN A 102 -6.73 9.14 -6.52
C GLN A 102 -7.26 9.53 -5.12
N LYS A 103 -7.54 8.57 -4.22
CA LYS A 103 -8.14 8.87 -2.91
C LYS A 103 -7.26 9.77 -2.04
N ILE A 104 -5.94 9.64 -2.18
CA ILE A 104 -4.96 10.38 -1.39
C ILE A 104 -5.05 11.89 -1.63
N LEU A 105 -5.42 12.28 -2.85
CA LEU A 105 -5.60 13.69 -3.25
C LEU A 105 -6.71 14.41 -2.47
N SER A 106 -7.62 13.66 -1.83
CA SER A 106 -8.74 14.24 -1.07
C SER A 106 -8.37 14.66 0.36
N PHE A 107 -7.20 14.25 0.86
CA PHE A 107 -6.80 14.50 2.25
C PHE A 107 -5.31 14.81 2.44
N ILE A 108 -4.49 14.71 1.40
CA ILE A 108 -3.06 15.01 1.50
C ILE A 108 -2.86 16.51 1.78
N PRO A 109 -2.21 16.91 2.88
CA PRO A 109 -1.97 18.31 3.22
C PRO A 109 -1.09 19.00 2.18
N ASP A 110 -1.19 20.32 2.09
CA ASP A 110 -0.37 21.13 1.18
C ASP A 110 1.07 21.33 1.67
N PHE A 111 1.29 21.27 2.98
CA PHE A 111 2.61 21.41 3.59
C PHE A 111 3.21 20.05 3.98
N ASP A 112 4.47 19.84 3.61
CA ASP A 112 5.18 18.57 3.82
C ASP A 112 5.30 18.19 5.31
N ASP A 113 5.44 19.17 6.19
CA ASP A 113 5.52 18.95 7.64
C ASP A 113 4.23 18.40 8.26
N ASP A 114 3.09 18.57 7.60
CA ASP A 114 1.80 18.04 8.05
C ASP A 114 1.60 16.59 7.60
N ILE A 115 2.27 16.16 6.53
CA ILE A 115 2.17 14.80 6.00
C ILE A 115 2.57 13.78 7.07
N LYS A 116 3.65 14.03 7.84
CA LYS A 116 4.11 13.12 8.91
C LYS A 116 3.19 13.08 10.13
N LYS A 117 2.30 14.08 10.30
CA LYS A 117 1.33 14.15 11.41
C LYS A 117 0.14 13.24 11.20
N LEU A 118 -0.09 12.80 9.95
CA LEU A 118 -1.15 11.87 9.59
C LEU A 118 -0.87 10.44 10.05
N ASP A 119 -1.93 9.75 10.46
CA ASP A 119 -1.91 8.34 10.85
C ASP A 119 -1.99 7.41 9.63
N TRP A 120 -0.86 7.31 8.91
CA TRP A 120 -0.71 6.43 7.75
C TRP A 120 -0.87 4.96 8.10
N CYS A 121 -0.50 4.59 9.34
CA CYS A 121 -0.69 3.24 9.85
C CYS A 121 -2.18 2.87 9.88
N SER A 122 -3.03 3.71 10.47
CA SER A 122 -4.48 3.47 10.46
C SER A 122 -5.08 3.53 9.04
N TYR A 123 -4.56 4.38 8.16
CA TYR A 123 -4.98 4.41 6.76
C TYR A 123 -4.75 3.06 6.05
N LEU A 124 -3.56 2.47 6.21
CA LEU A 124 -3.28 1.13 5.64
C LEU A 124 -4.20 0.05 6.23
N LEU A 125 -4.50 0.12 7.53
CA LEU A 125 -5.46 -0.79 8.17
C LEU A 125 -6.86 -0.66 7.58
N ASP A 126 -7.30 0.55 7.25
CA ASP A 126 -8.59 0.76 6.60
C ASP A 126 -8.59 0.26 5.15
N CYS A 127 -7.47 0.40 4.41
CA CYS A 127 -7.28 -0.24 3.10
C CYS A 127 -7.34 -1.77 3.17
N LEU A 128 -6.72 -2.39 4.18
CA LEU A 128 -6.80 -3.84 4.44
C LEU A 128 -8.25 -4.28 4.69
N LYS A 129 -9.00 -3.54 5.52
CA LYS A 129 -10.41 -3.86 5.81
C LYS A 129 -11.28 -3.72 4.55
N ASP A 130 -11.09 -2.66 3.77
CA ASP A 130 -11.89 -2.40 2.56
C ASP A 130 -11.59 -3.44 1.47
N SER A 131 -10.31 -3.73 1.21
CA SER A 131 -9.90 -4.77 0.26
C SER A 131 -10.40 -6.15 0.69
N LYS A 132 -10.31 -6.50 1.97
CA LYS A 132 -10.81 -7.79 2.47
C LYS A 132 -12.33 -7.95 2.31
N LYS A 133 -13.10 -6.87 2.48
CA LYS A 133 -14.56 -6.88 2.25
C LYS A 133 -14.94 -7.08 0.78
N LYS A 134 -14.12 -6.57 -0.13
CA LYS A 134 -14.34 -6.67 -1.58
C LYS A 134 -13.91 -8.02 -2.15
N TRP A 135 -12.91 -8.66 -1.52
CA TRP A 135 -12.38 -9.93 -1.97
C TRP A 135 -13.31 -11.11 -1.61
N ASN A 136 -13.79 -11.81 -2.64
CA ASN A 136 -14.53 -13.06 -2.49
C ASN A 136 -13.60 -14.25 -2.75
N LYS A 137 -13.23 -14.97 -1.68
CA LYS A 137 -12.34 -16.14 -1.78
C LYS A 137 -12.96 -17.35 -2.49
N TYR A 138 -14.28 -17.37 -2.68
CA TYR A 138 -15.00 -18.48 -3.33
C TYR A 138 -15.28 -18.21 -4.81
N ASP A 139 -14.85 -17.05 -5.31
CA ASP A 139 -15.00 -16.72 -6.72
C ASP A 139 -13.97 -17.48 -7.55
N THR A 140 -14.45 -18.42 -8.37
CA THR A 140 -13.64 -19.28 -9.24
C THR A 140 -13.52 -18.74 -10.66
N SER A 141 -14.13 -17.59 -10.97
CA SER A 141 -14.11 -17.00 -12.32
C SER A 141 -12.73 -16.48 -12.76
N GLY A 142 -11.76 -16.42 -11.84
CA GLY A 142 -10.47 -15.78 -12.07
C GLY A 142 -10.56 -14.25 -12.15
N ALA A 143 -11.72 -13.64 -11.88
CA ALA A 143 -11.89 -12.18 -11.95
C ALA A 143 -11.71 -11.46 -10.60
N ASN A 144 -11.54 -12.19 -9.49
CA ASN A 144 -11.59 -11.65 -8.13
C ASN A 144 -10.36 -12.03 -7.30
N TYR A 145 -9.24 -11.42 -7.69
CA TYR A 145 -8.00 -11.49 -6.92
C TYR A 145 -8.03 -10.55 -5.72
N TYR A 146 -7.24 -10.88 -4.70
CA TYR A 146 -7.05 -9.96 -3.57
C TYR A 146 -6.18 -8.76 -4.01
N CYS A 147 -6.78 -7.58 -4.02
CA CYS A 147 -6.19 -6.31 -4.49
C CYS A 147 -5.91 -5.32 -3.34
N GLY A 148 -5.54 -5.83 -2.16
CA GLY A 148 -5.20 -5.01 -0.99
C GLY A 148 -3.70 -4.84 -0.77
N PRO A 149 -3.26 -4.34 0.40
CA PRO A 149 -1.84 -4.16 0.77
C PRO A 149 -0.98 -5.44 0.79
N VAL A 150 -0.73 -6.05 -0.37
CA VAL A 150 0.01 -7.31 -0.49
C VAL A 150 1.44 -7.18 0.01
N THR A 151 2.15 -6.10 -0.34
CA THR A 151 3.52 -5.87 0.15
C THR A 151 3.60 -5.91 1.67
N PHE A 152 2.66 -5.26 2.36
CA PHE A 152 2.58 -5.31 3.82
C PHE A 152 2.31 -6.74 4.32
N LEU A 153 1.34 -7.44 3.75
CA LEU A 153 1.01 -8.81 4.17
C LEU A 153 2.17 -9.79 3.93
N SER A 154 2.88 -9.65 2.81
CA SER A 154 4.05 -10.46 2.47
C SER A 154 5.19 -10.22 3.45
N LEU A 155 5.56 -8.97 3.71
CA LEU A 155 6.61 -8.65 4.68
C LEU A 155 6.23 -9.08 6.10
N LEU A 156 4.97 -8.90 6.50
CA LEU A 156 4.46 -9.37 7.78
C LEU A 156 4.59 -10.89 7.93
N TYR A 157 4.28 -11.64 6.88
CA TYR A 157 4.40 -13.10 6.87
C TYR A 157 5.85 -13.53 7.04
N VAL A 158 6.75 -12.97 6.22
CA VAL A 158 8.16 -13.33 6.21
C VAL A 158 8.82 -12.99 7.57
N GLU A 159 8.50 -11.84 8.16
CA GLU A 159 8.95 -11.48 9.51
C GLU A 159 8.49 -12.47 10.58
N ALA A 160 7.27 -13.00 10.45
CA ALA A 160 6.77 -14.01 11.37
C ALA A 160 7.50 -15.35 11.23
N ILE A 161 7.90 -15.74 10.02
CA ILE A 161 8.72 -16.94 9.79
C ILE A 161 10.13 -16.75 10.36
N LEU A 162 10.78 -15.61 10.14
CA LEU A 162 12.10 -15.32 10.76
C LEU A 162 12.05 -15.44 12.28
N LYS A 163 10.99 -14.91 12.89
CA LYS A 163 10.80 -15.00 14.35
C LYS A 163 10.63 -16.44 14.82
N GLN A 164 9.91 -17.28 14.08
CA GLN A 164 9.79 -18.71 14.38
C GLN A 164 11.13 -19.44 14.29
N GLN A 165 11.99 -19.03 13.34
CA GLN A 165 13.35 -19.54 13.17
C GLN A 165 14.35 -19.00 14.21
N LYS A 166 13.89 -18.19 15.18
CA LYS A 166 14.73 -17.53 16.20
C LYS A 166 15.91 -16.75 15.60
N LYS A 167 15.77 -16.27 14.36
CA LYS A 167 16.76 -15.41 13.72
C LYS A 167 16.55 -13.98 14.21
N ASN A 168 17.66 -13.26 14.38
CA ASN A 168 17.61 -11.86 14.78
C ASN A 168 17.08 -11.00 13.63
N ARG A 169 16.16 -10.10 13.98
CA ARG A 169 15.63 -9.07 13.08
C ARG A 169 16.66 -7.95 12.95
N GLN A 170 16.78 -7.36 11.77
CA GLN A 170 17.53 -6.11 11.61
C GLN A 170 16.76 -4.93 12.24
N GLU A 171 17.49 -3.89 12.65
CA GLU A 171 16.87 -2.66 13.16
C GLU A 171 16.15 -1.90 12.05
N GLY A 172 15.14 -1.11 12.43
CA GLY A 172 14.36 -0.30 11.49
C GLY A 172 13.14 -1.01 10.89
N PRO A 173 12.44 -0.36 9.94
CA PRO A 173 11.30 -0.93 9.23
C PRO A 173 11.67 -2.13 8.35
N ALA A 174 10.80 -3.15 8.32
CA ALA A 174 11.05 -4.36 7.52
C ALA A 174 11.29 -4.05 6.04
N ILE A 175 10.49 -3.16 5.47
CA ILE A 175 10.58 -2.76 4.06
C ILE A 175 11.95 -2.20 3.64
N GLU A 176 12.74 -1.68 4.58
CA GLU A 176 14.04 -1.06 4.27
C GLU A 176 15.16 -2.09 4.07
N TYR A 177 15.10 -3.23 4.78
CA TYR A 177 16.19 -4.22 4.74
C TYR A 177 15.86 -5.52 4.02
N TRP A 178 14.58 -5.81 3.78
CA TRP A 178 14.20 -7.01 3.02
C TRP A 178 14.64 -6.89 1.56
N ASN A 179 15.52 -7.79 1.14
CA ASN A 179 15.97 -7.94 -0.24
C ASN A 179 15.68 -9.36 -0.76
N SER A 180 15.94 -9.58 -2.05
CA SER A 180 15.67 -10.86 -2.72
C SER A 180 16.39 -12.05 -2.07
N ASP A 181 17.62 -11.87 -1.61
CA ASP A 181 18.42 -12.95 -1.02
C ASP A 181 17.83 -13.39 0.32
N LEU A 182 17.48 -12.43 1.19
CA LEU A 182 16.85 -12.73 2.47
C LEU A 182 15.48 -13.41 2.26
N LEU A 183 14.67 -12.91 1.32
CA LEU A 183 13.37 -13.50 1.00
C LEU A 183 13.51 -14.95 0.53
N TYR A 184 14.52 -15.24 -0.28
CA TYR A 184 14.81 -16.57 -0.76
C TYR A 184 15.18 -17.53 0.39
N GLU A 185 15.98 -17.07 1.35
CA GLU A 185 16.35 -17.88 2.52
C GLU A 185 15.15 -18.18 3.43
N VAL A 186 14.24 -17.22 3.62
CA VAL A 186 12.98 -17.48 4.33
C VAL A 186 12.09 -18.44 3.57
N GLN A 187 12.01 -18.31 2.25
CA GLN A 187 11.20 -19.22 1.43
C GLN A 187 11.67 -20.68 1.55
N LYS A 188 13.00 -20.92 1.57
CA LYS A 188 13.55 -22.26 1.83
C LYS A 188 13.15 -22.78 3.20
N ALA A 189 13.31 -21.96 4.24
CA ALA A 189 12.96 -22.34 5.60
C ALA A 189 11.47 -22.62 5.76
N ASP A 190 10.61 -21.85 5.11
CA ASP A 190 9.16 -22.03 5.12
C ASP A 190 8.73 -23.33 4.44
N ARG A 191 9.39 -23.72 3.33
CA ARG A 191 9.18 -25.05 2.72
C ARG A 191 9.54 -26.17 3.69
N MET A 192 10.72 -26.10 4.33
CA MET A 192 11.15 -27.11 5.31
C MET A 192 10.20 -27.22 6.52
N LEU A 193 9.51 -26.13 6.90
CA LEU A 193 8.53 -26.14 7.99
C LEU A 193 7.17 -26.73 7.57
N ASN A 194 6.78 -26.60 6.30
CA ASN A 194 5.46 -27.03 5.80
C ASN A 194 5.50 -28.37 5.06
N GLU A 195 6.65 -28.75 4.52
CA GLU A 195 6.97 -30.06 3.95
C GLU A 195 7.82 -30.80 4.99
N GLY A 196 7.17 -31.38 6.00
CA GLY A 196 7.84 -32.41 6.80
C GLY A 196 8.31 -33.52 5.85
N TYR A 197 9.50 -34.07 6.09
CA TYR A 197 10.00 -35.26 5.42
C TYR A 197 8.90 -36.33 5.33
N ASP A 198 8.51 -36.67 4.10
CA ASP A 198 8.12 -38.03 3.70
C ASP A 198 9.22 -38.56 2.77
#